data_AF-A0A228J045-F1
#
_entry.id   AF-A0A228J045-F1
#
_cell.length_a   1.000
_cell.length_b   1.000
_cell.length_c   1.000
_cell.angle_alpha   90.00
_cell.angle_beta   90.00
_cell.angle_gamma   90.00
#
_symmetry.space_group_name_H-M   'P 1'
#
loop_
_entity.id
_entity.type
_entity.pdbx_description
1 polymer ?
#
loop_
_entity_poly.entity_id
_entity_poly.type
_entity_poly.pdbx_seq_one_letter_code
_entity_poly.pdbx_strand_id
1 'polypeptide(L)'
;MCGTGGNDQDGTDDKIELRVFDSSGVLLARRYFSVNWYAGRSSHQPLKYEDNRVGYIDVSDETNFHKYLTIPPTKWDWIMARLPLF
;
A
#
# COMPACT_ATOMS: atom_id res chain seq x y z
N MET A 1 13.00 19.85 5.90
CA MET A 1 11.60 19.68 5.45
C MET A 1 11.69 19.10 4.05
N CYS A 2 11.25 17.86 3.82
CA CYS A 2 11.24 17.24 2.49
C CYS A 2 9.78 17.22 2.03
N GLY A 3 9.49 18.00 1.00
CA GLY A 3 8.17 18.25 0.41
C GLY A 3 8.43 19.11 -0.82
N THR A 4 8.88 18.48 -1.90
CA THR A 4 9.19 19.14 -3.16
C THR A 4 7.90 19.38 -3.92
N GLY A 5 7.35 20.57 -3.71
CA GLY A 5 6.11 21.00 -4.34
C GLY A 5 6.09 20.90 -5.86
N GLY A 6 4.99 20.35 -6.34
CA GLY A 6 4.52 20.32 -7.72
C GLY A 6 3.33 19.34 -7.84
N ASN A 7 2.10 19.81 -7.62
CA ASN A 7 0.86 19.02 -7.75
C ASN A 7 0.76 17.72 -6.88
N ASP A 8 1.49 17.67 -5.76
CA ASP A 8 1.52 16.56 -4.78
C ASP A 8 0.16 16.32 -4.06
N GLN A 9 -0.89 17.05 -4.43
CA GLN A 9 -2.17 17.10 -3.71
C GLN A 9 -2.96 15.78 -3.80
N ASP A 10 -2.70 14.97 -4.83
CA ASP A 10 -3.43 13.73 -5.07
C ASP A 10 -2.63 12.46 -4.73
N GLY A 11 -1.36 12.58 -4.33
CA GLY A 11 -0.53 11.41 -4.00
C GLY A 11 -0.27 10.45 -5.17
N THR A 12 -0.66 10.85 -6.38
CA THR A 12 -0.62 10.06 -7.62
C THR A 12 0.77 9.94 -8.22
N ASP A 13 1.70 10.83 -7.88
CA ASP A 13 3.08 10.77 -8.35
C ASP A 13 3.99 9.87 -7.48
N ASP A 14 3.54 9.49 -6.28
CA ASP A 14 4.32 8.64 -5.40
C ASP A 14 4.16 7.15 -5.72
N LYS A 15 5.30 6.46 -5.79
CA LYS A 15 5.36 5.02 -6.05
C LYS A 15 5.61 4.27 -4.73
N ILE A 16 4.58 4.21 -3.88
CA ILE A 16 4.67 3.48 -2.61
C ILE A 16 4.39 2.00 -2.83
N GLU A 17 5.22 1.16 -2.23
CA GLU A 17 5.15 -0.29 -2.36
C GLU A 17 5.10 -0.96 -0.98
N LEU A 18 4.04 -1.75 -0.72
CA LEU A 18 3.95 -2.66 0.41
C LEU A 18 4.34 -4.07 -0.06
N ARG A 19 5.41 -4.62 0.51
CA ARG A 19 5.88 -6.00 0.26
C ARG A 19 5.81 -6.84 1.52
N VAL A 20 5.32 -8.07 1.37
CA VAL A 20 5.32 -9.08 2.43
C VAL A 20 6.21 -10.24 2.01
N PHE A 21 7.12 -10.62 2.91
CA PHE A 21 8.05 -11.72 2.72
C PHE A 21 7.80 -12.80 3.76
N ASP A 22 8.13 -14.04 3.42
CA ASP A 22 8.25 -15.10 4.42
C ASP A 22 9.58 -15.02 5.18
N SER A 23 9.78 -15.91 6.15
CA SER A 23 11.00 -15.99 6.95
C SER A 23 12.25 -16.36 6.15
N SER A 24 12.10 -16.90 4.94
CA SER A 24 13.20 -17.22 4.03
C SER A 24 13.51 -16.09 3.03
N GLY A 25 12.72 -15.01 3.05
CA GLY A 25 12.87 -13.87 2.15
C GLY A 25 12.12 -14.01 0.82
N VAL A 26 11.23 -14.99 0.67
CA VAL A 26 10.41 -15.14 -0.54
C VAL A 26 9.28 -14.12 -0.53
N LEU A 27 9.12 -13.38 -1.64
CA LEU A 27 8.02 -12.43 -1.81
C LEU A 27 6.67 -13.18 -1.87
N LEU A 28 5.79 -12.86 -0.92
CA LEU A 28 4.46 -13.43 -0.77
C LEU A 28 3.35 -12.52 -1.28
N ALA A 29 3.48 -11.22 -1.10
CA ALA A 29 2.52 -10.23 -1.60
C ALA A 29 3.23 -8.91 -1.91
N ARG A 30 2.68 -8.20 -2.90
CA ARG A 30 3.09 -6.86 -3.29
C ARG A 30 1.84 -6.03 -3.56
N ARG A 31 1.82 -4.79 -3.08
CA ARG A 31 0.75 -3.81 -3.32
C ARG A 31 1.36 -2.46 -3.63
N TYR A 32 0.77 -1.79 -4.61
CA TYR A 32 0.99 -0.40 -4.92
C TYR A 32 -0.19 0.39 -4.39
N PHE A 33 0.10 1.54 -3.79
CA PHE A 33 -0.93 2.44 -3.29
C PHE A 33 -0.42 3.87 -3.29
N SER A 34 -1.35 4.81 -3.30
CA SER A 34 -1.09 6.24 -3.20
C SER A 34 -1.54 6.76 -1.84
N VAL A 35 -0.90 7.81 -1.32
CA VAL A 35 -1.34 8.48 -0.08
C VAL A 35 -1.43 9.98 -0.30
N ASN A 36 -2.40 10.62 0.32
CA ASN A 36 -2.48 12.09 0.27
C ASN A 36 -1.65 12.69 1.41
N TRP A 37 -0.52 13.31 1.06
CA TRP A 37 0.39 13.92 2.05
C TRP A 37 -0.13 15.24 2.61
N TYR A 38 -0.98 15.96 1.87
CA TYR A 38 -1.46 17.29 2.26
C TYR A 38 -2.62 17.22 3.25
N ALA A 39 -3.48 16.22 3.14
CA ALA A 39 -4.61 15.99 4.03
C ALA A 39 -4.17 15.56 5.46
N GLY A 40 -2.88 15.60 5.75
CA GLY A 40 -2.31 15.38 7.07
C GLY A 40 -2.45 13.94 7.56
N ARG A 41 -2.25 13.74 8.87
CA ARG A 41 -2.13 12.40 9.49
C ARG A 41 -3.28 11.44 9.17
N SER A 42 -4.48 11.94 8.89
CA SER A 42 -5.64 11.11 8.53
C SER A 42 -5.48 10.37 7.21
N SER A 43 -4.68 10.88 6.28
CA SER A 43 -4.56 10.36 4.91
C SER A 43 -3.26 9.62 4.62
N HIS A 44 -2.38 9.54 5.62
CA HIS A 44 -1.14 8.75 5.60
C HIS A 44 -0.94 8.01 6.94
N GLN A 45 -2.02 7.38 7.42
CA GLN A 45 -2.00 6.64 8.69
C GLN A 45 -0.97 5.49 8.62
N PRO A 46 -0.31 5.16 9.74
CA PRO A 46 0.51 3.97 9.83
C PRO A 46 -0.27 2.71 9.42
N LEU A 47 0.44 1.70 8.93
CA LEU A 47 -0.14 0.39 8.69
C LEU A 47 -0.85 -0.11 9.95
N LYS A 48 -2.10 -0.53 9.79
CA LYS A 48 -2.90 -1.09 10.89
C LYS A 48 -2.73 -2.60 10.90
N TYR A 49 -2.06 -3.12 11.91
CA TYR A 49 -1.89 -4.56 12.09
C TYR A 49 -3.08 -5.12 12.87
N GLU A 50 -3.75 -6.11 12.30
CA GLU A 50 -4.80 -6.93 12.92
C GLU A 50 -4.38 -8.41 12.85
N ASP A 51 -5.04 -9.27 13.64
CA ASP A 51 -4.63 -10.68 13.81
C ASP A 51 -4.35 -11.42 12.50
N ASN A 52 -5.17 -11.19 11.47
CA ASN A 52 -5.09 -11.87 10.18
C ASN A 52 -4.98 -10.93 8.98
N ARG A 53 -4.65 -9.65 9.18
CA ARG A 53 -4.55 -8.68 8.07
C ARG A 53 -3.79 -7.42 8.44
N VAL A 54 -3.26 -6.76 7.41
CA VAL A 54 -2.69 -5.42 7.46
C VAL A 54 -3.61 -4.46 6.71
N GLY A 55 -4.10 -3.45 7.40
CA GLY A 55 -4.85 -2.34 6.83
C GLY A 55 -3.91 -1.23 6.35
N TYR A 56 -4.21 -0.64 5.19
CA TYR A 56 -3.51 0.51 4.63
C TYR A 56 -4.49 1.45 3.93
N ILE A 57 -4.09 2.70 3.75
CA ILE A 57 -4.86 3.70 3.00
C ILE A 57 -4.32 3.76 1.59
N ASP A 58 -5.21 3.69 0.60
CA ASP A 58 -4.90 3.85 -0.81
C ASP A 58 -5.85 4.87 -1.42
N VAL A 59 -5.34 6.09 -1.65
CA VAL A 59 -6.14 7.18 -2.23
C VAL A 59 -6.32 7.07 -3.75
N SER A 60 -5.69 6.08 -4.39
CA SER A 60 -5.90 5.83 -5.83
C SER A 60 -7.30 5.26 -6.12
N ASP A 61 -7.97 4.68 -5.12
CA ASP A 61 -9.36 4.23 -5.22
C ASP A 61 -10.29 5.20 -4.49
N GLU A 62 -10.92 6.10 -5.25
CA GLU A 62 -11.88 7.10 -4.78
C GLU A 62 -13.11 6.52 -4.08
N THR A 63 -13.43 5.24 -4.31
CA THR A 63 -14.62 4.60 -3.74
C THR A 63 -14.35 3.96 -2.39
N ASN A 64 -13.12 3.47 -2.16
CA ASN A 64 -12.77 2.81 -0.92
C ASN A 64 -11.27 2.93 -0.63
N PHE A 65 -10.93 3.97 0.13
CA PHE A 65 -9.58 4.26 0.57
C PHE A 65 -9.01 3.22 1.54
N HIS A 66 -9.85 2.49 2.28
CA HIS A 66 -9.39 1.53 3.28
C HIS A 66 -9.19 0.15 2.64
N LYS A 67 -7.92 -0.21 2.45
CA LYS A 67 -7.53 -1.50 1.89
C LYS A 67 -7.01 -2.43 2.96
N TYR A 68 -7.12 -3.73 2.68
CA TYR A 68 -6.64 -4.78 3.56
C TYR A 68 -5.82 -5.80 2.77
N LEU A 69 -4.75 -6.27 3.39
CA LEU A 69 -3.94 -7.40 2.94
C LEU A 69 -4.01 -8.50 3.98
N THR A 70 -4.60 -9.64 3.64
CA THR A 70 -4.68 -10.80 4.54
C THR A 70 -3.29 -11.35 4.86
N ILE A 71 -3.09 -11.75 6.11
CA ILE A 71 -1.87 -12.40 6.61
C ILE A 71 -2.28 -13.77 7.22
N PRO A 72 -1.72 -14.89 6.73
CA PRO A 72 -0.78 -14.97 5.61
C PRO A 72 -1.45 -14.57 4.28
N PRO A 73 -0.67 -14.03 3.32
CA PRO A 73 -1.19 -13.73 1.99
C PRO A 73 -1.80 -14.95 1.31
N THR A 74 -2.80 -14.71 0.46
CA THR A 74 -3.46 -15.78 -0.28
C THR A 74 -2.55 -16.31 -1.38
N LYS A 75 -2.87 -17.51 -1.91
CA LYS A 75 -2.18 -18.05 -3.10
C LYS A 75 -2.30 -17.11 -4.30
N TRP A 76 -3.42 -16.39 -4.41
CA TRP A 76 -3.59 -15.38 -5.46
C TRP A 76 -2.66 -14.19 -5.29
N ASP A 77 -2.44 -13.73 -4.05
CA ASP A 77 -1.45 -12.68 -3.77
C ASP A 77 -0.05 -13.09 -4.18
N TRP A 78 0.29 -14.35 -3.96
CA TRP A 78 1.58 -14.92 -4.34
C TRP A 78 1.79 -14.92 -5.85
N ILE A 79 0.75 -15.24 -6.62
CA ILE A 79 0.77 -15.18 -8.09
C ILE A 79 0.89 -13.72 -8.54
N MET A 80 0.03 -12.83 -8.04
CA MET A 80 0.01 -11.41 -8.44
C MET A 80 1.31 -10.70 -8.10
N ALA A 81 1.98 -11.06 -7.00
CA ALA A 81 3.27 -10.47 -6.62
C ALA A 81 4.40 -10.72 -7.63
N ARG A 82 4.26 -11.73 -8.50
CA ARG A 82 5.26 -12.12 -9.52
C ARG A 82 4.92 -11.63 -10.91
N LEU A 83 3.71 -11.12 -11.12
CA LEU A 83 3.33 -10.52 -12.38
C LEU A 83 3.87 -9.08 -12.43
N PRO A 84 4.47 -8.64 -13.54
CA PRO A 84 4.71 -7.23 -13.77
C PRO A 84 3.35 -6.57 -13.97
N LEU A 85 2.86 -5.88 -12.95
CA LEU A 85 1.74 -4.96 -13.11
C LEU A 85 2.30 -3.72 -13.81
N PHE A 86 1.69 -3.40 -14.95
CA PHE A 86 2.06 -2.36 -15.92
C PHE A 86 2.07 -0.97 -15.28
#